data_AF-A0AAV6T3D1-F1
#
_entry.id   AF-A0AAV6T3D1-F1
#
_cell.length_a   1.000
_cell.length_b   1.000
_cell.length_c   1.000
_cell.angle_alpha   90.00
_cell.angle_beta   90.00
_cell.angle_gamma   90.00
#
_symmetry.space_group_name_H-M   'P 1'
#
loop_
_entity.id
_entity.type
_entity.pdbx_description
1 polymer ?
#
loop_
_entity_poly.entity_id
_entity_poly.type
_entity_poly.pdbx_seq_one_letter_code
_entity_poly.pdbx_strand_id
1 'polypeptide(L)'
;MAVAPKRQDTRKFFENLSGEGKSIAVLTSGGDAQGMNGAVRAVVRMGIYVGAKVYFIHEGYQGMVDGGDNIQEATWESVSSMLQVGGTVIGSARCKDFRTREGRLKAAHNLVKLNITNMCVIGGDGSLTGANLFREEWSSLLDELLQQGLIDNEAVVSNSVLHIVGMVGSIDNDFCGTDMTIGTDSALHRIIEVVDAIMTTAQSHQRTFVLEVMGRHCGYLALVSALACGADWVFIPEMPPEDGWEDNMCHKLSENRAERKRLNIIIVAEGAIDSHNKAITPDYIKDLVVSRLGFDTRVTILGHVQRGGTPSAFDRILASRMGVEAVLALLEASATTPACVVSLVGNQAVRLPLMECVQMTQEVQKAMDEKKFDEAVRLRGRSFEHNLATYRLLSYHKADGELPHNAFNVAVLNVGAPAAGMNGAVRSAVRVGIAEGHRVFAVSDGFEGFYKGQIKEIKWGDVGGWTGQGGSLLGTKRTLPGKHLDKIAEQMRIHNINALLVIGGFEAYVGLLELSSARDKYNEFCVPMVMVPATVSNNIPGSDLSIGADTALNAITDVSVAALYSQPARYHGVFV
;
A
#
# COMPACT_ATOMS: atom_id res chain seq x y z
N MET A 1 36.23 0.48 3.89
CA MET A 1 35.41 1.71 3.78
C MET A 1 34.88 1.79 2.36
N ALA A 2 33.64 1.33 2.14
CA ALA A 2 32.96 1.52 0.86
C ALA A 2 32.54 2.99 0.77
N VAL A 3 32.97 3.67 -0.29
CA VAL A 3 32.63 5.06 -0.57
C VAL A 3 31.11 5.13 -0.78
N ALA A 4 30.41 5.88 0.08
CA ALA A 4 28.99 6.15 -0.11
C ALA A 4 28.76 6.76 -1.51
N PRO A 5 27.73 6.32 -2.26
CA PRO A 5 27.47 6.85 -3.59
C PRO A 5 27.23 8.36 -3.47
N LYS A 6 27.99 9.16 -4.23
CA LYS A 6 27.79 10.60 -4.33
C LYS A 6 26.35 10.83 -4.81
N ARG A 7 25.53 11.48 -3.98
CA ARG A 7 24.22 12.02 -4.38
C ARG A 7 24.43 12.86 -5.64
N GLN A 8 23.94 12.38 -6.79
CA GLN A 8 23.86 13.20 -7.99
C GLN A 8 22.97 14.40 -7.67
N ASP A 9 23.46 15.59 -7.99
CA ASP A 9 22.77 16.85 -7.71
C ASP A 9 21.54 16.95 -8.63
N THR A 10 20.38 16.51 -8.13
CA THR A 10 19.11 16.43 -8.87
C THR A 10 18.70 17.77 -9.48
N ARG A 11 19.17 18.89 -8.92
CA ARG A 11 18.91 20.24 -9.42
C ARG A 11 19.47 20.49 -10.83
N LYS A 12 20.64 19.93 -11.14
CA LYS A 12 21.27 20.04 -12.47
C LYS A 12 20.62 19.14 -13.54
N PHE A 13 19.82 18.16 -13.12
CA PHE A 13 19.17 17.23 -14.05
C PHE A 13 17.93 17.88 -14.70
N PHE A 14 17.13 18.60 -13.91
CA PHE A 14 15.93 19.29 -14.41
C PHE A 14 16.23 20.45 -15.36
N GLU A 15 17.35 21.16 -15.18
CA GLU A 15 17.73 22.32 -16.01
C GLU A 15 18.10 21.96 -17.47
N ASN A 16 18.39 20.69 -17.76
CA ASN A 16 18.82 20.25 -19.09
C ASN A 16 17.74 19.57 -19.94
N LEU A 17 16.54 19.33 -19.39
CA LEU A 17 15.43 18.68 -20.08
C LEU A 17 14.43 19.73 -20.55
N SER A 18 14.31 19.91 -21.87
CA SER A 18 13.30 20.78 -22.50
C SER A 18 12.24 19.95 -23.21
N GLY A 19 10.98 20.27 -22.92
CA GLY A 19 9.78 19.79 -23.61
C GLY A 19 9.26 20.78 -24.65
N GLU A 20 10.00 21.85 -24.97
CA GLU A 20 9.57 22.85 -25.94
C GLU A 20 9.27 22.20 -27.31
N GLY A 21 8.11 22.52 -27.87
CA GLY A 21 7.62 21.93 -29.12
C GLY A 21 7.05 20.51 -28.99
N LYS A 22 7.06 19.89 -27.79
CA LYS A 22 6.42 18.60 -27.54
C LYS A 22 5.01 18.78 -26.97
N SER A 23 4.10 17.88 -27.36
CA SER A 23 2.76 17.75 -26.80
C SER A 23 2.63 16.42 -26.06
N ILE A 24 2.12 16.48 -24.83
CA ILE A 24 1.87 15.34 -23.94
C ILE A 24 0.37 15.22 -23.72
N ALA A 25 -0.21 14.05 -23.94
CA ALA A 25 -1.57 13.73 -23.48
C ALA A 25 -1.53 12.96 -22.18
N VAL A 26 -2.47 13.24 -21.28
CA VAL A 26 -2.72 12.44 -20.08
C VAL A 26 -4.17 11.98 -20.06
N LEU A 27 -4.37 10.69 -19.79
CA LEU A 27 -5.68 10.07 -19.73
C LEU A 27 -5.78 9.09 -18.55
N THR A 28 -6.96 9.01 -17.95
CA THR A 28 -7.28 7.99 -16.94
C THR A 28 -8.23 6.97 -17.54
N SER A 29 -7.91 5.68 -17.43
CA SER A 29 -8.76 4.62 -17.98
C SER A 29 -8.83 3.39 -17.09
N GLY A 30 -9.99 2.75 -17.06
CA GLY A 30 -10.27 1.56 -16.27
C GLY A 30 -11.05 1.89 -15.00
N GLY A 31 -10.87 1.06 -13.98
CA GLY A 31 -11.40 1.37 -12.65
C GLY A 31 -10.72 2.60 -12.07
N ASP A 32 -11.49 3.53 -11.51
CA ASP A 32 -10.93 4.66 -10.81
C ASP A 32 -10.27 4.23 -9.48
N ALA A 33 -9.27 5.01 -9.07
CA ALA A 33 -8.53 4.80 -7.84
C ALA A 33 -8.18 6.15 -7.22
N GLN A 34 -8.21 6.24 -5.90
CA GLN A 34 -7.89 7.47 -5.19
C GLN A 34 -6.41 7.82 -5.42
N GLY A 35 -6.15 9.05 -5.85
CA GLY A 35 -4.79 9.51 -6.19
C GLY A 35 -4.54 9.68 -7.68
N MET A 36 -5.40 9.16 -8.56
CA MET A 36 -5.33 9.43 -10.01
C MET A 36 -5.28 10.93 -10.33
N ASN A 37 -6.07 11.74 -9.61
CA ASN A 37 -6.03 13.20 -9.72
C ASN A 37 -4.67 13.81 -9.33
N GLY A 38 -3.99 13.22 -8.35
CA GLY A 38 -2.62 13.62 -7.97
C GLY A 38 -1.61 13.33 -9.09
N ALA A 39 -1.76 12.19 -9.76
CA ALA A 39 -0.94 11.81 -10.92
C ALA A 39 -1.17 12.74 -12.11
N VAL A 40 -2.44 12.96 -12.50
CA VAL A 40 -2.81 13.90 -13.57
C VAL A 40 -2.25 15.29 -13.29
N ARG A 41 -2.43 15.79 -12.06
CA ARG A 41 -1.88 17.08 -11.63
C ARG A 41 -0.37 17.13 -11.79
N ALA A 42 0.35 16.10 -11.37
CA ALA A 42 1.81 16.07 -11.47
C ALA A 42 2.29 16.06 -12.92
N VAL A 43 1.65 15.28 -13.80
CA VAL A 43 1.96 15.24 -15.24
C VAL A 43 1.75 16.61 -15.88
N VAL A 44 0.62 17.28 -15.61
CA VAL A 44 0.33 18.62 -16.16
C VAL A 44 1.34 19.65 -15.66
N ARG A 45 1.56 19.74 -14.34
CA ARG A 45 2.48 20.74 -13.77
C ARG A 45 3.90 20.52 -14.25
N MET A 46 4.35 19.26 -14.29
CA MET A 46 5.70 18.93 -14.72
C MET A 46 5.89 19.16 -16.22
N GLY A 47 4.91 18.80 -17.05
CA GLY A 47 4.94 19.05 -18.49
C GLY A 47 5.00 20.54 -18.82
N ILE A 48 4.20 21.37 -18.15
CA ILE A 48 4.25 22.83 -18.30
C ILE A 48 5.60 23.39 -17.80
N TYR A 49 6.11 22.88 -16.68
CA TYR A 49 7.38 23.32 -16.09
C TYR A 49 8.57 23.12 -17.05
N VAL A 50 8.59 22.02 -17.79
CA VAL A 50 9.62 21.72 -18.81
C VAL A 50 9.31 22.35 -20.18
N GLY A 51 8.23 23.11 -20.31
CA GLY A 51 7.88 23.83 -21.55
C GLY A 51 7.09 23.01 -22.58
N ALA A 52 6.61 21.81 -22.23
CA ALA A 52 5.72 21.03 -23.08
C ALA A 52 4.26 21.52 -22.99
N LYS A 53 3.49 21.34 -24.05
CA LYS A 53 2.03 21.46 -24.01
C LYS A 53 1.45 20.17 -23.44
N VAL A 54 0.48 20.27 -22.53
CA VAL A 54 -0.18 19.11 -21.94
C VAL A 54 -1.66 19.14 -22.27
N TYR A 55 -2.23 18.00 -22.66
CA TYR A 55 -3.63 17.83 -23.02
C TYR A 55 -4.28 16.82 -22.09
N PHE A 56 -5.46 17.15 -21.57
CA PHE A 56 -6.36 16.16 -21.00
C PHE A 56 -7.03 15.38 -22.12
N ILE A 57 -7.18 14.07 -21.91
CA ILE A 57 -8.13 13.26 -22.66
C ILE A 57 -9.21 12.81 -21.68
N HIS A 58 -10.41 13.33 -21.88
CA HIS A 58 -11.57 13.01 -21.05
C HIS A 58 -12.10 11.60 -21.33
N GLU A 59 -12.72 10.98 -20.33
CA GLU A 59 -13.36 9.65 -20.45
C GLU A 59 -12.40 8.53 -20.96
N GLY A 60 -11.10 8.70 -20.73
CA GLY A 60 -10.06 7.75 -21.11
C GLY A 60 -10.00 7.48 -22.61
N TYR A 61 -9.94 6.20 -23.00
CA TYR A 61 -9.88 5.81 -24.41
C TYR A 61 -11.11 6.25 -25.21
N GLN A 62 -12.27 6.42 -24.57
CA GLN A 62 -13.48 6.83 -25.28
C GLN A 62 -13.33 8.26 -25.81
N GLY A 63 -12.94 9.21 -24.95
CA GLY A 63 -12.73 10.58 -25.42
C GLY A 63 -11.55 10.72 -26.39
N MET A 64 -10.56 9.81 -26.34
CA MET A 64 -9.52 9.76 -27.37
C MET A 64 -10.09 9.38 -28.75
N VAL A 65 -10.99 8.40 -28.80
CA VAL A 65 -11.68 7.98 -30.03
C VAL A 65 -12.64 9.07 -30.52
N ASP A 66 -13.41 9.65 -29.61
CA ASP A 66 -14.40 10.68 -29.94
C ASP A 66 -13.74 11.98 -30.42
N GLY A 67 -12.59 12.35 -29.84
CA GLY A 67 -11.86 13.57 -30.16
C GLY A 67 -12.63 14.84 -29.81
N GLY A 68 -12.31 15.94 -30.51
CA GLY A 68 -12.98 17.23 -30.33
C GLY A 68 -12.82 17.76 -28.90
N ASP A 69 -13.94 18.13 -28.27
CA ASP A 69 -13.97 18.70 -26.92
C ASP A 69 -13.49 17.74 -25.82
N ASN A 70 -13.30 16.46 -26.14
CA ASN A 70 -12.73 15.50 -25.20
C ASN A 70 -11.20 15.63 -25.06
N ILE A 71 -10.52 16.34 -25.98
CA ILE A 71 -9.08 16.58 -25.91
C ILE A 71 -8.83 18.06 -25.72
N GLN A 72 -8.48 18.47 -24.50
CA GLN A 72 -8.37 19.87 -24.10
C GLN A 72 -6.98 20.20 -23.60
N GLU A 73 -6.41 21.33 -24.03
CA GLU A 73 -5.14 21.81 -23.51
C GLU A 73 -5.30 22.19 -22.02
N ALA A 74 -4.44 21.62 -21.18
CA ALA A 74 -4.42 21.85 -19.75
C ALA A 74 -3.60 23.12 -19.43
N THR A 75 -4.05 23.88 -18.45
CA THR A 75 -3.32 25.04 -17.92
C THR A 75 -2.77 24.73 -16.54
N TRP A 76 -1.94 25.64 -16.03
CA TRP A 76 -1.46 25.53 -14.65
C TRP A 76 -2.63 25.54 -13.67
N GLU A 77 -3.63 26.39 -13.89
CA GLU A 77 -4.81 26.56 -13.05
C GLU A 77 -5.75 25.36 -13.14
N SER A 78 -5.86 24.71 -14.31
CA SER A 78 -6.84 23.65 -14.56
C SER A 78 -6.69 22.46 -13.63
N VAL A 79 -5.47 22.19 -13.12
CA VAL A 79 -5.20 21.10 -12.15
C VAL A 79 -5.10 21.55 -10.70
N SER A 80 -5.60 22.74 -10.38
CA SER A 80 -5.69 23.22 -8.99
C SER A 80 -6.82 22.49 -8.26
N SER A 81 -6.68 22.32 -6.95
CA SER A 81 -7.69 21.65 -6.10
C SER A 81 -8.04 20.19 -6.46
N MET A 82 -7.21 19.53 -7.28
CA MET A 82 -7.40 18.12 -7.66
C MET A 82 -6.77 17.13 -6.66
N LEU A 83 -5.72 17.55 -5.95
CA LEU A 83 -4.87 16.63 -5.16
C LEU A 83 -5.63 15.88 -4.06
N GLN A 84 -6.64 16.51 -3.47
CA GLN A 84 -7.44 15.96 -2.37
C GLN A 84 -8.72 15.24 -2.81
N VAL A 85 -9.01 15.19 -4.12
CA VAL A 85 -10.26 14.68 -4.66
C VAL A 85 -10.09 13.22 -5.05
N GLY A 86 -11.04 12.37 -4.65
CA GLY A 86 -11.11 10.96 -5.06
C GLY A 86 -11.49 10.77 -6.54
N GLY A 87 -11.39 9.54 -7.02
CA GLY A 87 -11.69 9.19 -8.42
C GLY A 87 -10.80 9.93 -9.43
N THR A 88 -11.37 10.27 -10.59
CA THR A 88 -10.73 11.05 -11.64
C THR A 88 -11.62 12.19 -12.14
N VAL A 89 -11.10 13.41 -12.14
CA VAL A 89 -11.77 14.63 -12.63
C VAL A 89 -11.86 14.70 -14.16
N ILE A 90 -11.03 13.93 -14.87
CA ILE A 90 -11.09 13.84 -16.33
C ILE A 90 -11.94 12.64 -16.79
N GLY A 91 -12.55 11.90 -15.87
CA GLY A 91 -13.42 10.77 -16.19
C GLY A 91 -12.65 9.52 -16.61
N SER A 92 -13.36 8.40 -16.62
CA SER A 92 -12.83 7.11 -17.06
C SER A 92 -13.97 6.28 -17.63
N ALA A 93 -13.92 5.96 -18.91
CA ALA A 93 -14.90 5.11 -19.57
C ALA A 93 -14.26 3.84 -20.13
N ARG A 94 -15.02 2.74 -20.06
CA ARG A 94 -14.70 1.53 -20.83
C ARG A 94 -14.99 1.81 -22.30
N CYS A 95 -13.97 1.79 -23.14
CA CYS A 95 -14.13 2.02 -24.58
C CYS A 95 -14.14 0.69 -25.34
N LYS A 96 -15.29 0.33 -25.93
CA LYS A 96 -15.38 -0.83 -26.83
C LYS A 96 -14.73 -0.54 -28.18
N ASP A 97 -14.88 0.68 -28.68
CA ASP A 97 -14.40 1.09 -30.00
C ASP A 97 -12.87 1.00 -30.08
N PHE A 98 -12.15 1.34 -29.02
CA PHE A 98 -10.69 1.22 -28.98
C PHE A 98 -10.18 -0.23 -29.07
N ARG A 99 -11.04 -1.24 -28.85
CA ARG A 99 -10.69 -2.64 -29.11
C ARG A 99 -10.66 -2.97 -30.59
N THR A 100 -11.31 -2.18 -31.44
CA THR A 100 -11.27 -2.35 -32.89
C THR A 100 -10.18 -1.48 -33.50
N ARG A 101 -9.64 -1.91 -34.64
CA ARG A 101 -8.64 -1.14 -35.38
C ARG A 101 -9.22 0.19 -35.88
N GLU A 102 -10.50 0.22 -36.27
CA GLU A 102 -11.18 1.45 -36.70
C GLU A 102 -11.23 2.50 -35.57
N GLY A 103 -11.54 2.08 -34.33
CA GLY A 103 -11.52 3.01 -33.19
C GLY A 103 -10.10 3.52 -32.90
N ARG A 104 -9.09 2.65 -32.98
CA ARG A 104 -7.68 3.07 -32.85
C ARG A 104 -7.25 4.02 -33.97
N LEU A 105 -7.71 3.82 -35.20
CA LEU A 105 -7.46 4.73 -36.32
C LEU A 105 -8.05 6.13 -36.05
N LYS A 106 -9.29 6.20 -35.55
CA LYS A 106 -9.93 7.47 -35.13
C LYS A 106 -9.15 8.16 -34.01
N ALA A 107 -8.73 7.39 -33.00
CA ALA A 107 -7.90 7.91 -31.92
C ALA A 107 -6.57 8.48 -32.42
N ALA A 108 -5.85 7.75 -33.28
CA ALA A 108 -4.59 8.20 -33.86
C ALA A 108 -4.78 9.51 -34.65
N HIS A 109 -5.82 9.59 -35.47
CA HIS A 109 -6.16 10.80 -36.22
C HIS A 109 -6.38 12.02 -35.31
N ASN A 110 -7.08 11.84 -34.18
CA ASN A 110 -7.33 12.93 -33.23
C ASN A 110 -6.05 13.40 -32.53
N LEU A 111 -5.13 12.48 -32.20
CA LEU A 111 -3.84 12.83 -31.61
C LEU A 111 -2.92 13.57 -32.60
N VAL A 112 -2.85 13.10 -33.85
CA VAL A 112 -2.01 13.69 -34.90
C VAL A 112 -2.43 15.14 -35.23
N LYS A 113 -3.74 15.43 -35.22
CA LYS A 113 -4.26 16.81 -35.41
C LYS A 113 -3.70 17.81 -34.41
N LEU A 114 -3.35 17.36 -33.21
CA LEU A 114 -2.82 18.19 -32.12
C LEU A 114 -1.31 17.98 -31.91
N ASN A 115 -0.67 17.24 -32.83
CA ASN A 115 0.75 16.87 -32.76
C ASN A 115 1.12 16.16 -31.44
N ILE A 116 0.22 15.33 -30.92
CA ILE A 116 0.41 14.59 -29.67
C ILE A 116 1.14 13.28 -29.96
N THR A 117 2.43 13.25 -29.59
CA THR A 117 3.31 12.09 -29.75
C THR A 117 3.76 11.47 -28.43
N ASN A 118 3.34 12.05 -27.30
CA ASN A 118 3.70 11.59 -25.96
C ASN A 118 2.41 11.34 -25.19
N MET A 119 2.25 10.16 -24.60
CA MET A 119 1.04 9.77 -23.89
C MET A 119 1.36 9.17 -22.53
N CYS A 120 0.77 9.74 -21.48
CA CYS A 120 0.76 9.21 -20.14
C CYS A 120 -0.58 8.53 -19.86
N VAL A 121 -0.56 7.21 -19.70
CA VAL A 121 -1.78 6.41 -19.42
C VAL A 121 -1.80 6.02 -17.95
N ILE A 122 -2.79 6.52 -17.22
CA ILE A 122 -3.01 6.19 -15.81
C ILE A 122 -4.16 5.18 -15.72
N GLY A 123 -3.89 3.97 -15.27
CA GLY A 123 -4.92 2.93 -15.21
C GLY A 123 -4.43 1.58 -14.72
N GLY A 124 -5.28 0.56 -14.80
CA GLY A 124 -4.91 -0.82 -14.46
C GLY A 124 -4.34 -1.60 -15.64
N ASP A 125 -4.13 -2.90 -15.44
CA ASP A 125 -3.53 -3.84 -16.40
C ASP A 125 -4.14 -3.76 -17.81
N GLY A 126 -5.47 -3.84 -17.92
CA GLY A 126 -6.15 -3.79 -19.22
C GLY A 126 -5.96 -2.46 -19.98
N SER A 127 -5.85 -1.35 -19.26
CA SER A 127 -5.61 -0.03 -19.86
C SER A 127 -4.19 0.06 -20.42
N LEU A 128 -3.22 -0.46 -19.68
CA LEU A 128 -1.81 -0.45 -20.07
C LEU A 128 -1.51 -1.44 -21.21
N THR A 129 -2.18 -2.61 -21.21
CA THR A 129 -2.15 -3.56 -22.33
C THR A 129 -2.65 -2.90 -23.63
N GLY A 130 -3.78 -2.18 -23.56
CA GLY A 130 -4.32 -1.45 -24.69
C GLY A 130 -3.38 -0.34 -25.20
N ALA A 131 -2.66 0.33 -24.29
CA ALA A 131 -1.67 1.34 -24.63
C ALA A 131 -0.52 0.74 -25.44
N ASN A 132 0.02 -0.41 -25.02
CA ASN A 132 1.11 -1.05 -25.74
C ASN A 132 0.69 -1.48 -27.16
N LEU A 133 -0.48 -2.11 -27.30
CA LEU A 133 -1.01 -2.49 -28.62
C LEU A 133 -1.14 -1.27 -29.55
N PHE A 134 -1.62 -0.15 -29.02
CA PHE A 134 -1.76 1.08 -29.79
C PHE A 134 -0.42 1.63 -30.28
N ARG A 135 0.64 1.54 -29.45
CA ARG A 135 2.00 1.92 -29.85
C ARG A 135 2.57 1.02 -30.93
N GLU A 136 2.35 -0.29 -30.84
CA GLU A 136 2.82 -1.26 -31.83
C GLU A 136 2.16 -1.05 -33.19
N GLU A 137 0.86 -0.73 -33.20
CA GLU A 137 0.12 -0.46 -34.43
C GLU A 137 0.35 0.95 -35.00
N TRP A 138 0.95 1.87 -34.24
CA TRP A 138 1.02 3.31 -34.53
C TRP A 138 1.47 3.64 -35.96
N SER A 139 2.59 3.09 -36.41
CA SER A 139 3.13 3.32 -37.76
C SER A 139 2.14 2.91 -38.85
N SER A 140 1.55 1.73 -38.70
CA SER A 140 0.55 1.21 -39.66
C SER A 140 -0.76 2.02 -39.65
N LEU A 141 -1.11 2.66 -38.53
CA LEU A 141 -2.26 3.55 -38.46
C LEU A 141 -1.98 4.87 -39.19
N LEU A 142 -0.77 5.43 -39.07
CA LEU A 142 -0.38 6.62 -39.83
C LEU A 142 -0.38 6.37 -41.34
N ASP A 143 0.14 5.23 -41.79
CA ASP A 143 0.12 4.84 -43.21
C ASP A 143 -1.32 4.77 -43.75
N GLU A 144 -2.23 4.22 -42.96
CA GLU A 144 -3.66 4.11 -43.31
C GLU A 144 -4.33 5.48 -43.36
N LEU A 145 -4.05 6.37 -42.41
CA LEU A 145 -4.55 7.76 -42.41
C LEU A 145 -4.04 8.55 -43.62
N LEU A 146 -2.78 8.36 -44.01
CA LEU A 146 -2.18 8.98 -45.19
C LEU A 146 -2.85 8.46 -46.48
N GLN A 147 -3.07 7.14 -46.60
CA GLN A 147 -3.76 6.54 -47.74
C GLN A 147 -5.21 7.02 -47.88
N GLN A 148 -5.89 7.26 -46.76
CA GLN A 148 -7.24 7.82 -46.74
C GLN A 148 -7.28 9.34 -46.99
N GLY A 149 -6.12 10.00 -47.09
CA GLY A 149 -6.02 11.45 -47.30
C GLY A 149 -6.47 12.27 -46.09
N LEU A 150 -6.48 11.68 -44.89
CA LEU A 150 -6.87 12.36 -43.65
C LEU A 150 -5.72 13.17 -43.04
N ILE A 151 -4.47 12.79 -43.33
CA ILE A 151 -3.25 13.49 -42.91
C ILE A 151 -2.28 13.61 -44.09
N ASP A 152 -1.31 14.53 -43.99
CA ASP A 152 -0.27 14.72 -44.99
C ASP A 152 1.07 14.07 -44.57
N ASN A 153 2.04 14.08 -45.49
CA ASN A 153 3.37 13.51 -45.21
C ASN A 153 4.12 14.24 -44.09
N GLU A 154 3.87 15.54 -43.89
CA GLU A 154 4.50 16.32 -42.82
C GLU A 154 4.00 15.89 -41.44
N ALA A 155 2.69 15.64 -41.31
CA ALA A 155 2.07 15.08 -40.12
C ALA A 155 2.61 13.67 -39.82
N VAL A 156 2.79 12.81 -40.82
CA VAL A 156 3.39 11.47 -40.63
C VAL A 156 4.82 11.55 -40.11
N VAL A 157 5.65 12.45 -40.66
CA VAL A 157 7.04 12.61 -40.23
C VAL A 157 7.13 13.15 -38.81
N SER A 158 6.39 14.23 -38.52
CA SER A 158 6.36 14.88 -37.20
C SER A 158 5.78 13.98 -36.11
N ASN A 159 4.87 13.06 -36.46
CA ASN A 159 4.20 12.14 -35.53
C ASN A 159 4.67 10.68 -35.67
N SER A 160 5.81 10.44 -36.30
CA SER A 160 6.28 9.09 -36.66
C SER A 160 6.45 8.13 -35.48
N VAL A 161 6.66 8.65 -34.27
CA VAL A 161 6.89 7.85 -33.05
C VAL A 161 5.91 8.27 -31.97
N LEU A 162 5.23 7.28 -31.37
CA LEU A 162 4.41 7.45 -30.18
C LEU A 162 5.16 6.95 -28.94
N HIS A 163 5.46 7.87 -28.04
CA HIS A 163 6.03 7.56 -26.73
C HIS A 163 4.91 7.33 -25.72
N ILE A 164 4.95 6.20 -25.02
CA ILE A 164 3.98 5.85 -24.00
C ILE A 164 4.69 5.58 -22.69
N VAL A 165 4.16 6.19 -21.63
CA VAL A 165 4.48 5.86 -20.25
C VAL A 165 3.20 5.51 -19.50
N GLY A 166 3.23 4.39 -18.80
CA GLY A 166 2.16 3.90 -17.95
C GLY A 166 2.36 4.29 -16.49
N MET A 167 1.26 4.54 -15.79
CA MET A 167 1.21 4.61 -14.33
C MET A 167 0.07 3.73 -13.84
N VAL A 168 0.33 2.93 -12.80
CA VAL A 168 -0.66 1.97 -12.31
C VAL A 168 -1.59 2.63 -11.30
N GLY A 169 -2.81 2.94 -11.73
CA GLY A 169 -3.91 3.37 -10.89
C GLY A 169 -4.89 2.23 -10.66
N SER A 170 -4.78 1.56 -9.52
CA SER A 170 -5.57 0.39 -9.14
C SER A 170 -5.60 0.30 -7.61
N ILE A 171 -6.75 -0.05 -7.03
CA ILE A 171 -6.84 -0.34 -5.60
C ILE A 171 -6.36 -1.76 -5.26
N ASP A 172 -6.36 -2.66 -6.25
CA ASP A 172 -6.23 -4.10 -6.04
C ASP A 172 -4.77 -4.53 -5.80
N ASN A 173 -3.78 -3.67 -6.12
CA ASN A 173 -2.35 -3.98 -6.15
C ASN A 173 -2.02 -5.23 -6.99
N ASP A 174 -2.68 -5.33 -8.14
CA ASP A 174 -2.71 -6.51 -9.00
C ASP A 174 -1.62 -6.50 -10.09
N PHE A 175 -0.92 -5.38 -10.28
CA PHE A 175 0.07 -5.22 -11.34
C PHE A 175 1.47 -5.65 -10.88
N CYS A 176 2.08 -6.60 -11.58
CA CYS A 176 3.40 -7.11 -11.24
C CYS A 176 4.50 -6.10 -11.61
N GLY A 177 5.56 -6.06 -10.80
CA GLY A 177 6.69 -5.16 -10.97
C GLY A 177 6.62 -3.88 -10.12
N THR A 178 5.50 -3.60 -9.46
CA THR A 178 5.38 -2.49 -8.51
C THR A 178 5.12 -2.98 -7.09
N ASP A 179 5.79 -2.36 -6.10
CA ASP A 179 5.55 -2.69 -4.69
C ASP A 179 4.15 -2.23 -4.24
N MET A 180 3.68 -1.11 -4.80
CA MET A 180 2.39 -0.49 -4.51
C MET A 180 1.80 0.17 -5.77
N THR A 181 0.48 0.08 -5.94
CA THR A 181 -0.29 0.82 -6.95
C THR A 181 -0.98 2.03 -6.35
N ILE A 182 -1.25 3.06 -7.17
CA ILE A 182 -1.95 4.27 -6.74
C ILE A 182 -3.40 3.91 -6.39
N GLY A 183 -3.76 4.11 -5.12
CA GLY A 183 -5.11 3.96 -4.57
C GLY A 183 -5.26 2.80 -3.59
N THR A 184 -4.29 1.88 -3.53
CA THR A 184 -4.37 0.72 -2.62
C THR A 184 -4.38 1.14 -1.16
N ASP A 185 -3.53 2.10 -0.76
CA ASP A 185 -3.48 2.56 0.62
C ASP A 185 -4.77 3.31 1.01
N SER A 186 -5.31 4.11 0.09
CA SER A 186 -6.59 4.80 0.28
C SER A 186 -7.76 3.82 0.41
N ALA A 187 -7.79 2.76 -0.41
CA ALA A 187 -8.81 1.72 -0.31
C ALA A 187 -8.70 0.94 1.00
N LEU A 188 -7.48 0.63 1.44
CA LEU A 188 -7.22 0.02 2.74
C LEU A 188 -7.72 0.90 3.89
N HIS A 189 -7.53 2.23 3.83
CA HIS A 189 -8.12 3.16 4.80
C HIS A 189 -9.64 3.01 4.88
N ARG A 190 -10.33 2.93 3.73
CA ARG A 190 -11.80 2.75 3.71
C ARG A 190 -12.22 1.43 4.34
N ILE A 191 -11.47 0.35 4.08
CA ILE A 191 -11.77 -0.96 4.67
C ILE A 191 -11.61 -0.92 6.19
N ILE A 192 -10.49 -0.38 6.68
CA ILE A 192 -10.20 -0.35 8.11
C ILE A 192 -11.17 0.57 8.86
N GLU A 193 -11.57 1.71 8.30
CA GLU A 193 -12.62 2.56 8.88
C GLU A 193 -13.95 1.80 9.07
N VAL A 194 -14.36 1.01 8.08
CA VAL A 194 -15.57 0.20 8.17
C VAL A 194 -15.40 -0.92 9.19
N VAL A 195 -14.25 -1.60 9.19
CA VAL A 195 -13.95 -2.66 10.17
C VAL A 195 -14.00 -2.11 11.58
N ASP A 196 -13.33 -0.99 11.86
CA ASP A 196 -13.28 -0.36 13.18
C ASP A 196 -14.67 0.11 13.63
N ALA A 197 -15.46 0.67 12.72
CA ALA A 197 -16.86 1.03 12.99
C ALA A 197 -17.69 -0.21 13.39
N ILE A 198 -17.51 -1.33 12.67
CA ILE A 198 -18.21 -2.60 12.93
C ILE A 198 -17.73 -3.26 14.24
N MET A 199 -16.45 -3.14 14.58
CA MET A 199 -15.88 -3.78 15.77
C MET A 199 -16.62 -3.38 17.06
N THR A 200 -17.02 -2.10 17.18
CA THR A 200 -17.73 -1.60 18.37
C THR A 200 -19.09 -2.27 18.58
N THR A 201 -19.88 -2.45 17.51
CA THR A 201 -21.18 -3.15 17.57
C THR A 201 -21.01 -4.67 17.71
N ALA A 202 -19.97 -5.24 17.09
CA ALA A 202 -19.65 -6.67 17.20
C ALA A 202 -19.29 -7.06 18.63
N GLN A 203 -18.50 -6.25 19.35
CA GLN A 203 -18.13 -6.47 20.75
C GLN A 203 -19.35 -6.45 21.68
N SER A 204 -20.31 -5.58 21.39
CA SER A 204 -21.51 -5.40 22.21
C SER A 204 -22.40 -6.65 22.18
N HIS A 205 -22.58 -7.25 21.01
CA HIS A 205 -23.50 -8.38 20.80
C HIS A 205 -22.83 -9.73 20.62
N GLN A 206 -21.51 -9.81 20.82
CA GLN A 206 -20.76 -11.03 20.64
C GLN A 206 -20.87 -11.65 19.23
N ARG A 207 -20.82 -10.83 18.18
CA ARG A 207 -21.10 -11.27 16.80
C ARG A 207 -19.84 -11.71 16.04
N THR A 208 -20.07 -12.56 15.05
CA THR A 208 -19.10 -12.82 13.98
C THR A 208 -19.46 -11.97 12.76
N PHE A 209 -18.47 -11.30 12.18
CA PHE A 209 -18.64 -10.55 10.94
C PHE A 209 -17.80 -11.17 9.82
N VAL A 210 -18.45 -11.38 8.68
CA VAL A 210 -17.82 -11.77 7.41
C VAL A 210 -17.84 -10.55 6.51
N LEU A 211 -16.66 -10.05 6.14
CA LEU A 211 -16.48 -8.83 5.37
C LEU A 211 -15.93 -9.17 4.00
N GLU A 212 -16.70 -8.85 2.95
CA GLU A 212 -16.24 -8.99 1.56
C GLU A 212 -15.53 -7.71 1.12
N VAL A 213 -14.29 -7.87 0.65
CA VAL A 213 -13.44 -6.78 0.16
C VAL A 213 -13.09 -6.97 -1.31
N MET A 214 -12.88 -5.85 -1.99
CA MET A 214 -12.49 -5.82 -3.40
C MET A 214 -11.11 -6.46 -3.61
N GLY A 215 -10.86 -6.86 -4.85
CA GLY A 215 -9.59 -7.43 -5.26
C GLY A 215 -9.66 -8.19 -6.58
N ARG A 216 -10.87 -8.47 -7.09
CA ARG A 216 -11.12 -9.30 -8.28
C ARG A 216 -10.38 -10.64 -8.26
N HIS A 217 -9.12 -10.68 -8.74
CA HIS A 217 -8.27 -11.88 -8.78
C HIS A 217 -6.99 -11.70 -7.95
N CYS A 218 -6.92 -10.68 -7.10
CA CYS A 218 -5.83 -10.40 -6.20
C CYS A 218 -6.32 -10.32 -4.75
N GLY A 219 -5.64 -11.05 -3.87
CA GLY A 219 -5.92 -11.07 -2.44
C GLY A 219 -5.18 -10.03 -1.62
N TYR A 220 -4.40 -9.14 -2.22
CA TYR A 220 -3.54 -8.20 -1.49
C TYR A 220 -4.34 -7.35 -0.51
N LEU A 221 -5.45 -6.77 -0.99
CA LEU A 221 -6.28 -5.90 -0.17
C LEU A 221 -6.92 -6.66 1.00
N ALA A 222 -7.37 -7.90 0.79
CA ALA A 222 -7.88 -8.78 1.84
C ALA A 222 -6.80 -9.17 2.86
N LEU A 223 -5.61 -9.56 2.39
CA LEU A 223 -4.50 -9.96 3.24
C LEU A 223 -4.01 -8.81 4.12
N VAL A 224 -3.79 -7.64 3.54
CA VAL A 224 -3.32 -6.47 4.30
C VAL A 224 -4.41 -5.96 5.24
N SER A 225 -5.68 -5.99 4.84
CA SER A 225 -6.81 -5.68 5.73
C SER A 225 -6.86 -6.63 6.92
N ALA A 226 -6.70 -7.93 6.68
CA ALA A 226 -6.69 -8.94 7.73
C ALA A 226 -5.53 -8.73 8.72
N LEU A 227 -4.34 -8.36 8.22
CA LEU A 227 -3.19 -8.03 9.06
C LEU A 227 -3.43 -6.75 9.89
N ALA A 228 -3.99 -5.71 9.27
CA ALA A 228 -4.22 -4.40 9.88
C ALA A 228 -5.33 -4.40 10.94
N CYS A 229 -6.37 -5.21 10.79
CA CYS A 229 -7.42 -5.34 11.82
C CYS A 229 -7.20 -6.52 12.80
N GLY A 230 -6.22 -7.39 12.51
CA GLY A 230 -6.02 -8.62 13.28
C GLY A 230 -7.20 -9.60 13.14
N ALA A 231 -7.63 -9.82 11.90
CA ALA A 231 -8.70 -10.76 11.55
C ALA A 231 -8.39 -12.18 12.02
N ASP A 232 -9.44 -12.94 12.29
CA ASP A 232 -9.36 -14.32 12.75
C ASP A 232 -9.13 -15.31 11.61
N TRP A 233 -9.67 -14.97 10.42
CA TRP A 233 -9.48 -15.73 9.21
C TRP A 233 -9.50 -14.82 7.98
N VAL A 234 -8.78 -15.22 6.94
CA VAL A 234 -8.76 -14.52 5.65
C VAL A 234 -8.86 -15.53 4.51
N PHE A 235 -9.63 -15.20 3.48
CA PHE A 235 -9.71 -15.98 2.24
C PHE A 235 -9.16 -15.14 1.09
N ILE A 236 -8.13 -15.66 0.41
CA ILE A 236 -7.49 -15.03 -0.74
C ILE A 236 -7.31 -16.04 -1.88
N PRO A 237 -7.41 -15.63 -3.16
CA PRO A 237 -7.25 -16.54 -4.29
C PRO A 237 -5.84 -17.14 -4.42
N GLU A 238 -4.80 -16.38 -4.03
CA GLU A 238 -3.41 -16.84 -4.15
C GLU A 238 -3.05 -17.94 -3.15
N MET A 239 -3.86 -18.12 -2.10
CA MET A 239 -3.67 -19.15 -1.09
C MET A 239 -5.04 -19.67 -0.65
N PRO A 240 -5.64 -20.55 -1.45
CA PRO A 240 -6.88 -21.21 -1.09
C PRO A 240 -6.71 -22.03 0.19
N PRO A 241 -7.76 -22.17 1.00
CA PRO A 241 -7.72 -23.05 2.15
C PRO A 241 -7.61 -24.52 1.73
N GLU A 242 -6.89 -25.32 2.52
CA GLU A 242 -6.80 -26.77 2.35
C GLU A 242 -8.13 -27.47 2.71
N ASP A 243 -8.35 -28.67 2.18
CA ASP A 243 -9.55 -29.45 2.48
C ASP A 243 -9.72 -29.69 3.99
N GLY A 244 -10.95 -29.52 4.50
CA GLY A 244 -11.22 -29.58 5.95
C GLY A 244 -10.98 -28.26 6.69
N TRP A 245 -10.72 -27.16 5.98
CA TRP A 245 -10.62 -25.83 6.56
C TRP A 245 -11.88 -25.40 7.34
N GLU A 246 -13.05 -25.92 6.99
CA GLU A 246 -14.30 -25.59 7.66
C GLU A 246 -14.23 -25.97 9.14
N ASP A 247 -13.69 -27.15 9.44
CA ASP A 247 -13.48 -27.63 10.80
C ASP A 247 -12.40 -26.84 11.52
N ASN A 248 -11.28 -26.56 10.85
CA ASN A 248 -10.17 -25.78 11.41
C ASN A 248 -10.61 -24.34 11.76
N MET A 249 -11.38 -23.70 10.87
CA MET A 249 -11.93 -22.38 11.12
C MET A 249 -12.92 -22.42 12.27
N CYS A 250 -13.86 -23.38 12.28
CA CYS A 250 -14.83 -23.49 13.37
C CYS A 250 -14.15 -23.75 14.73
N HIS A 251 -13.12 -24.59 14.77
CA HIS A 251 -12.31 -24.82 15.96
C HIS A 251 -11.69 -23.51 16.45
N LYS A 252 -10.99 -22.77 15.57
CA LYS A 252 -10.37 -21.49 15.92
C LYS A 252 -11.36 -20.47 16.48
N LEU A 253 -12.53 -20.33 15.85
CA LEU A 253 -13.56 -19.39 16.30
C LEU A 253 -14.14 -19.78 17.66
N SER A 254 -14.23 -21.08 17.96
CA SER A 254 -14.68 -21.59 19.26
C SER A 254 -13.63 -21.39 20.35
N GLU A 255 -12.34 -21.59 20.06
CA GLU A 255 -11.22 -21.29 20.96
C GLU A 255 -11.19 -19.81 21.32
N ASN A 256 -11.31 -18.94 20.31
CA ASN A 256 -11.40 -17.49 20.53
C ASN A 256 -12.50 -17.13 21.53
N ARG A 257 -13.67 -17.79 21.42
CA ARG A 257 -14.78 -17.58 22.36
C ARG A 257 -14.44 -18.08 23.76
N ALA A 258 -13.79 -19.25 23.87
CA ALA A 258 -13.34 -19.81 25.14
C ALA A 258 -12.32 -18.89 25.85
N GLU A 259 -11.44 -18.25 25.07
CA GLU A 259 -10.51 -17.20 25.52
C GLU A 259 -11.18 -15.85 25.82
N ARG A 260 -12.52 -15.81 25.84
CA ARG A 260 -13.35 -14.62 26.10
C ARG A 260 -13.23 -13.53 25.04
N LYS A 261 -12.74 -13.83 23.83
CA LYS A 261 -12.84 -12.92 22.69
C LYS A 261 -14.33 -12.72 22.38
N ARG A 262 -14.74 -11.45 22.36
CA ARG A 262 -16.15 -11.10 22.21
C ARG A 262 -16.59 -11.12 20.75
N LEU A 263 -15.71 -10.85 19.80
CA LEU A 263 -16.04 -10.76 18.38
C LEU A 263 -15.14 -11.68 17.55
N ASN A 264 -15.60 -12.06 16.36
CA ASN A 264 -14.74 -12.62 15.33
C ASN A 264 -14.87 -11.83 14.02
N ILE A 265 -13.77 -11.62 13.32
CA ILE A 265 -13.73 -10.97 12.00
C ILE A 265 -13.12 -11.92 10.98
N ILE A 266 -13.84 -12.15 9.89
CA ILE A 266 -13.41 -12.94 8.75
C ILE A 266 -13.39 -12.01 7.54
N ILE A 267 -12.23 -11.91 6.88
CA ILE A 267 -12.07 -11.12 5.65
C ILE A 267 -12.11 -12.06 4.45
N VAL A 268 -12.90 -11.72 3.43
CA VAL A 268 -13.09 -12.53 2.23
C VAL A 268 -12.81 -11.65 1.01
N ALA A 269 -11.82 -12.02 0.20
CA ALA A 269 -11.63 -11.36 -1.10
C ALA A 269 -12.79 -11.72 -2.06
N GLU A 270 -13.21 -10.80 -2.93
CA GLU A 270 -14.17 -11.06 -4.02
C GLU A 270 -13.82 -12.32 -4.83
N GLY A 271 -12.52 -12.55 -5.07
CA GLY A 271 -12.00 -13.69 -5.81
C GLY A 271 -11.71 -14.94 -4.98
N ALA A 272 -12.18 -15.03 -3.73
CA ALA A 272 -11.88 -16.16 -2.87
C ALA A 272 -12.33 -17.50 -3.49
N ILE A 273 -11.42 -18.47 -3.52
CA ILE A 273 -11.62 -19.81 -4.07
C ILE A 273 -11.05 -20.87 -3.13
N ASP A 274 -11.52 -22.11 -3.27
CA ASP A 274 -10.93 -23.30 -2.64
C ASP A 274 -9.83 -23.94 -3.51
N SER A 275 -9.20 -25.00 -3.01
CA SER A 275 -8.20 -25.83 -3.69
C SER A 275 -8.66 -26.40 -5.05
N HIS A 276 -9.96 -26.39 -5.31
CA HIS A 276 -10.61 -26.89 -6.52
C HIS A 276 -11.07 -25.76 -7.47
N ASN A 277 -10.69 -24.50 -7.20
CA ASN A 277 -11.11 -23.30 -7.92
C ASN A 277 -12.62 -23.02 -7.84
N LYS A 278 -13.30 -23.54 -6.82
CA LYS A 278 -14.70 -23.21 -6.54
C LYS A 278 -14.75 -21.98 -5.66
N ALA A 279 -15.61 -21.03 -6.03
CA ALA A 279 -15.79 -19.79 -5.29
C ALA A 279 -16.24 -20.04 -3.84
N ILE A 280 -15.59 -19.36 -2.90
CA ILE A 280 -15.96 -19.32 -1.49
C ILE A 280 -16.69 -18.00 -1.25
N THR A 281 -18.01 -18.06 -1.05
CA THR A 281 -18.82 -16.85 -0.87
C THR A 281 -18.96 -16.47 0.61
N PRO A 282 -19.16 -15.18 0.93
CA PRO A 282 -19.42 -14.75 2.30
C PRO A 282 -20.66 -15.40 2.92
N ASP A 283 -21.72 -15.61 2.14
CA ASP A 283 -22.94 -16.28 2.59
C ASP A 283 -22.68 -17.75 2.94
N TYR A 284 -21.83 -18.45 2.18
CA TYR A 284 -21.43 -19.82 2.50
C TYR A 284 -20.70 -19.87 3.86
N ILE A 285 -19.77 -18.95 4.11
CA ILE A 285 -19.05 -18.85 5.38
C ILE A 285 -20.02 -18.53 6.53
N LYS A 286 -20.97 -17.62 6.31
CA LYS A 286 -22.00 -17.28 7.30
C LYS A 286 -22.84 -18.50 7.66
N ASP A 287 -23.38 -19.20 6.68
CA ASP A 287 -24.22 -20.39 6.90
C ASP A 287 -23.43 -21.51 7.60
N LEU A 288 -22.15 -21.66 7.27
CA LEU A 288 -21.23 -22.58 7.95
C LEU A 288 -21.07 -22.24 9.44
N VAL A 289 -20.78 -20.98 9.76
CA VAL A 289 -20.60 -20.53 11.15
C VAL A 289 -21.91 -20.65 11.95
N VAL A 290 -23.04 -20.30 11.35
CA VAL A 290 -24.36 -20.42 11.99
C VAL A 290 -24.73 -21.88 12.25
N SER A 291 -24.55 -22.76 11.27
CA SER A 291 -24.93 -24.17 11.38
C SER A 291 -24.04 -24.96 12.35
N ARG A 292 -22.72 -24.74 12.34
CA ARG A 292 -21.78 -25.50 13.18
C ARG A 292 -21.59 -24.93 14.57
N LEU A 293 -21.57 -23.60 14.73
CA LEU A 293 -21.25 -22.94 16.01
C LEU A 293 -22.44 -22.22 16.65
N GLY A 294 -23.52 -21.96 15.92
CA GLY A 294 -24.67 -21.21 16.43
C GLY A 294 -24.39 -19.74 16.74
N PHE A 295 -23.29 -19.16 16.21
CA PHE A 295 -22.94 -17.76 16.45
C PHE A 295 -23.81 -16.81 15.59
N ASP A 296 -24.27 -15.69 16.17
CA ASP A 296 -24.93 -14.61 15.40
C ASP A 296 -23.92 -14.00 14.42
N THR A 297 -24.12 -14.30 13.14
CA THR A 297 -23.16 -14.01 12.07
C THR A 297 -23.78 -13.08 11.03
N ARG A 298 -23.04 -12.03 10.67
CA ARG A 298 -23.48 -11.01 9.70
C ARG A 298 -22.48 -10.92 8.56
N VAL A 299 -23.00 -10.70 7.36
CA VAL A 299 -22.21 -10.43 6.16
C VAL A 299 -22.29 -8.94 5.86
N THR A 300 -21.19 -8.34 5.46
CA THR A 300 -21.16 -6.97 4.96
C THR A 300 -20.25 -6.92 3.74
N ILE A 301 -20.85 -6.56 2.60
CA ILE A 301 -20.15 -6.36 1.34
C ILE A 301 -19.83 -4.88 1.23
N LEU A 302 -18.55 -4.51 1.33
CA LEU A 302 -18.14 -3.10 1.33
C LEU A 302 -18.39 -2.43 -0.03
N GLY A 303 -18.22 -3.19 -1.12
CA GLY A 303 -18.43 -2.71 -2.48
C GLY A 303 -17.62 -1.46 -2.80
N HIS A 304 -18.23 -0.52 -3.53
CA HIS A 304 -17.56 0.65 -4.11
C HIS A 304 -17.13 1.72 -3.11
N VAL A 305 -17.50 1.59 -1.82
CA VAL A 305 -16.95 2.47 -0.77
C VAL A 305 -15.41 2.45 -0.78
N GLN A 306 -14.82 1.30 -1.16
CA GLN A 306 -13.38 1.09 -1.25
C GLN A 306 -12.69 1.93 -2.35
N ARG A 307 -13.43 2.43 -3.35
CA ARG A 307 -12.91 3.32 -4.42
C ARG A 307 -13.18 4.80 -4.15
N GLY A 308 -14.10 5.09 -3.24
CA GLY A 308 -14.51 6.43 -2.86
C GLY A 308 -13.63 7.06 -1.78
N GLY A 309 -13.99 8.28 -1.37
CA GLY A 309 -13.28 9.04 -0.35
C GLY A 309 -12.08 9.81 -0.89
N THR A 310 -11.38 10.50 0.00
CA THR A 310 -10.20 11.30 -0.37
C THR A 310 -8.95 10.43 -0.39
N PRO A 311 -7.98 10.69 -1.29
CA PRO A 311 -6.72 9.94 -1.30
C PRO A 311 -5.94 10.13 0.01
N SER A 312 -5.31 9.07 0.49
CA SER A 312 -4.42 9.10 1.65
C SER A 312 -3.16 9.94 1.38
N ALA A 313 -2.44 10.33 2.43
CA ALA A 313 -1.17 11.03 2.27
C ALA A 313 -0.18 10.22 1.41
N PHE A 314 -0.12 8.90 1.61
CA PHE A 314 0.71 8.01 0.82
C PHE A 314 0.38 8.07 -0.67
N ASP A 315 -0.89 7.86 -1.05
CA ASP A 315 -1.29 7.86 -2.46
C ASP A 315 -1.12 9.23 -3.12
N ARG A 316 -1.31 10.33 -2.39
CA ARG A 316 -1.04 11.69 -2.90
C ARG A 316 0.44 11.88 -3.24
N ILE A 317 1.33 11.47 -2.34
CA ILE A 317 2.78 11.60 -2.50
C ILE A 317 3.25 10.65 -3.60
N LEU A 318 2.79 9.40 -3.58
CA LEU A 318 3.12 8.37 -4.55
C LEU A 318 2.73 8.80 -5.97
N ALA A 319 1.46 9.18 -6.17
CA ALA A 319 0.97 9.63 -7.47
C ALA A 319 1.71 10.88 -7.97
N SER A 320 2.03 11.81 -7.06
CA SER A 320 2.78 13.03 -7.42
C SER A 320 4.20 12.70 -7.88
N ARG A 321 4.91 11.83 -7.15
CA ARG A 321 6.27 11.38 -7.51
C ARG A 321 6.27 10.65 -8.86
N MET A 322 5.33 9.73 -9.05
CA MET A 322 5.25 8.97 -10.29
C MET A 322 4.84 9.84 -11.49
N GLY A 323 3.95 10.81 -11.33
CA GLY A 323 3.56 11.70 -12.43
C GLY A 323 4.71 12.61 -12.90
N VAL A 324 5.57 13.07 -11.98
CA VAL A 324 6.80 13.79 -12.34
C VAL A 324 7.75 12.87 -13.12
N GLU A 325 8.00 11.67 -12.61
CA GLU A 325 8.89 10.69 -13.25
C GLU A 325 8.36 10.26 -14.63
N ALA A 326 7.04 10.18 -14.81
CA ALA A 326 6.43 9.85 -16.10
C ALA A 326 6.72 10.89 -17.18
N VAL A 327 6.68 12.18 -16.83
CA VAL A 327 7.05 13.25 -17.76
C VAL A 327 8.54 13.18 -18.11
N LEU A 328 9.41 12.95 -17.12
CA LEU A 328 10.84 12.76 -17.37
C LEU A 328 11.09 11.58 -18.31
N ALA A 329 10.44 10.45 -18.06
CA ALA A 329 10.53 9.26 -18.90
C ALA A 329 10.06 9.53 -20.34
N LEU A 330 8.98 10.28 -20.53
CA LEU A 330 8.50 10.68 -21.87
C LEU A 330 9.50 11.59 -22.59
N LEU A 331 10.13 12.52 -21.88
CA LEU A 331 11.08 13.45 -22.50
C LEU A 331 12.42 12.80 -22.88
N GLU A 332 12.86 11.84 -22.07
CA GLU A 332 14.09 11.07 -22.29
C GLU A 332 13.91 9.93 -23.30
N ALA A 333 12.66 9.55 -23.60
CA ALA A 333 12.37 8.46 -24.51
C ALA A 333 12.89 8.75 -25.92
N SER A 334 13.50 7.73 -26.53
CA SER A 334 13.90 7.70 -27.93
C SER A 334 13.04 6.71 -28.73
N ALA A 335 13.15 6.72 -30.06
CA ALA A 335 12.41 5.80 -30.94
C ALA A 335 12.67 4.31 -30.63
N THR A 336 13.83 3.97 -30.04
CA THR A 336 14.19 2.60 -29.66
C THR A 336 13.80 2.26 -28.22
N THR A 337 13.35 3.23 -27.44
CA THR A 337 13.00 3.02 -26.03
C THR A 337 11.65 2.29 -25.94
N PRO A 338 11.58 1.12 -25.28
CA PRO A 338 10.30 0.44 -25.08
C PRO A 338 9.37 1.27 -24.20
N ALA A 339 8.06 1.04 -24.32
CA ALA A 339 7.10 1.63 -23.41
C ALA A 339 7.41 1.14 -22.01
N CYS A 340 7.33 2.05 -21.03
CA CYS A 340 7.63 1.72 -19.66
C CYS A 340 6.47 2.06 -18.73
N VAL A 341 6.47 1.43 -17.57
CA VAL A 341 5.60 1.76 -16.45
C VAL A 341 6.47 2.40 -15.38
N VAL A 342 6.02 3.55 -14.86
CA VAL A 342 6.59 4.15 -13.68
C VAL A 342 6.03 3.43 -12.46
N SER A 343 6.94 2.99 -11.60
CA SER A 343 6.65 2.11 -10.47
C SER A 343 7.42 2.53 -9.23
N LEU A 344 6.99 2.05 -8.06
CA LEU A 344 7.72 2.16 -6.81
C LEU A 344 8.39 0.82 -6.48
N VAL A 345 9.72 0.83 -6.35
CA VAL A 345 10.49 -0.32 -5.84
C VAL A 345 11.46 0.18 -4.77
N GLY A 346 11.37 -0.39 -3.55
CA GLY A 346 12.25 -0.01 -2.44
C GLY A 346 12.14 1.47 -2.06
N ASN A 347 10.92 2.02 -2.10
CA ASN A 347 10.63 3.44 -1.89
C ASN A 347 11.32 4.40 -2.90
N GLN A 348 11.76 3.90 -4.06
CA GLN A 348 12.31 4.70 -5.15
C GLN A 348 11.46 4.56 -6.42
N ALA A 349 11.39 5.63 -7.22
CA ALA A 349 10.70 5.56 -8.50
C ALA A 349 11.60 4.87 -9.52
N VAL A 350 11.07 3.87 -10.21
CA VAL A 350 11.78 3.10 -11.24
C VAL A 350 10.92 3.00 -12.51
N ARG A 351 11.59 2.79 -13.65
CA ARG A 351 10.95 2.60 -14.95
C ARG A 351 11.14 1.14 -15.34
N LEU A 352 10.03 0.43 -15.58
CA LEU A 352 10.05 -0.99 -15.94
C LEU A 352 9.46 -1.19 -17.34
N PRO A 353 9.95 -2.15 -18.14
CA PRO A 353 9.36 -2.46 -19.43
C PRO A 353 7.89 -2.87 -19.27
N LEU A 354 6.99 -2.15 -19.93
CA LEU A 354 5.55 -2.32 -19.76
C LEU A 354 5.10 -3.76 -20.05
N MET A 355 5.60 -4.34 -21.14
CA MET A 355 5.18 -5.67 -21.58
C MET A 355 5.65 -6.80 -20.67
N GLU A 356 6.82 -6.66 -20.05
CA GLU A 356 7.29 -7.63 -19.05
C GLU A 356 6.35 -7.63 -17.84
N CYS A 357 5.97 -6.45 -17.34
CA CYS A 357 5.03 -6.33 -16.22
C CYS A 357 3.63 -6.89 -16.52
N VAL A 358 3.10 -6.62 -17.71
CA VAL A 358 1.80 -7.16 -18.17
C VAL A 358 1.87 -8.69 -18.28
N GLN A 359 2.93 -9.22 -18.89
CA GLN A 359 3.11 -10.66 -19.02
C GLN A 359 3.19 -11.35 -17.66
N MET A 360 4.00 -10.81 -16.73
CA MET A 360 4.10 -11.35 -15.37
C MET A 360 2.74 -11.35 -14.65
N THR A 361 1.92 -10.32 -14.86
CA THR A 361 0.57 -10.23 -14.27
C THR A 361 -0.35 -11.33 -14.78
N GLN A 362 -0.28 -11.64 -16.09
CA GLN A 362 -1.03 -12.74 -16.69
C GLN A 362 -0.53 -14.11 -16.23
N GLU A 363 0.77 -14.26 -16.00
CA GLU A 363 1.37 -15.48 -15.46
C GLU A 363 0.85 -15.82 -14.06
N VAL A 364 0.53 -14.81 -13.22
CA VAL A 364 -0.11 -15.07 -11.92
C VAL A 364 -1.49 -15.71 -12.09
N GLN A 365 -2.31 -15.17 -12.99
CA GLN A 365 -3.64 -15.73 -13.25
C GLN A 365 -3.54 -17.16 -13.78
N LYS A 366 -2.62 -17.40 -14.72
CA LYS A 366 -2.34 -18.72 -15.26
C LYS A 366 -1.90 -19.70 -14.16
N ALA A 367 -1.04 -19.27 -13.23
CA ALA A 367 -0.60 -20.10 -12.12
C ALA A 367 -1.77 -20.50 -11.21
N MET A 368 -2.69 -19.57 -10.91
CA MET A 368 -3.91 -19.88 -10.14
C MET A 368 -4.85 -20.84 -10.90
N ASP A 369 -5.05 -20.63 -12.20
CA ASP A 369 -5.89 -21.50 -13.04
C ASP A 369 -5.32 -22.92 -13.10
N GLU A 370 -3.99 -23.05 -13.17
CA GLU A 370 -3.25 -24.32 -13.14
C GLU A 370 -3.07 -24.91 -11.73
N LYS A 371 -3.65 -24.29 -10.69
CA LYS A 371 -3.56 -24.69 -9.26
C LYS A 371 -2.14 -24.69 -8.69
N LYS A 372 -1.26 -23.86 -9.24
CA LYS A 372 0.11 -23.63 -8.77
C LYS A 372 0.15 -22.42 -7.82
N PHE A 373 -0.54 -22.53 -6.69
CA PHE A 373 -0.73 -21.40 -5.76
C PHE A 373 0.59 -20.87 -5.16
N ASP A 374 1.54 -21.74 -4.85
CA ASP A 374 2.87 -21.30 -4.37
C ASP A 374 3.61 -20.45 -5.40
N GLU A 375 3.45 -20.75 -6.70
CA GLU A 375 4.00 -19.95 -7.79
C GLU A 375 3.27 -18.61 -7.90
N ALA A 376 1.94 -18.60 -7.77
CA ALA A 376 1.14 -17.37 -7.77
C ALA A 376 1.57 -16.41 -6.64
N VAL A 377 1.79 -16.92 -5.42
CA VAL A 377 2.30 -16.12 -4.29
C VAL A 377 3.69 -15.54 -4.59
N ARG A 378 4.60 -16.33 -5.17
CA ARG A 378 5.94 -15.86 -5.53
C ARG A 378 5.91 -14.79 -6.62
N LEU A 379 5.05 -14.97 -7.63
CA LEU A 379 4.89 -14.02 -8.73
C LEU A 379 4.30 -12.67 -8.27
N ARG A 380 3.42 -12.66 -7.24
CA ARG A 380 2.97 -11.41 -6.59
C ARG A 380 4.11 -10.63 -5.94
N GLY A 381 5.22 -11.29 -5.63
CA GLY A 381 6.44 -10.68 -5.13
C GLY A 381 6.64 -10.85 -3.62
N ARG A 382 7.82 -10.43 -3.18
CA ARG A 382 8.27 -10.66 -1.80
C ARG A 382 7.38 -9.96 -0.78
N SER A 383 6.92 -8.74 -1.04
CA SER A 383 6.05 -8.01 -0.10
C SER A 383 4.79 -8.80 0.25
N PHE A 384 4.15 -9.40 -0.76
CA PHE A 384 2.98 -10.26 -0.57
C PHE A 384 3.31 -11.49 0.28
N GLU A 385 4.39 -12.20 -0.04
CA GLU A 385 4.85 -13.39 0.69
C GLU A 385 5.14 -13.07 2.17
N HIS A 386 5.82 -11.95 2.44
CA HIS A 386 6.14 -11.52 3.81
C HIS A 386 4.87 -11.15 4.59
N ASN A 387 3.92 -10.44 3.99
CA ASN A 387 2.62 -10.14 4.61
C ASN A 387 1.87 -11.43 4.95
N LEU A 388 1.90 -12.40 4.04
CA LEU A 388 1.22 -13.67 4.22
C LEU A 388 1.85 -14.51 5.35
N ALA A 389 3.17 -14.63 5.34
CA ALA A 389 3.92 -15.33 6.39
C ALA A 389 3.66 -14.69 7.76
N THR A 390 3.70 -13.35 7.83
CA THR A 390 3.44 -12.59 9.06
C THR A 390 2.01 -12.82 9.55
N TYR A 391 1.01 -12.76 8.67
CA TYR A 391 -0.38 -13.03 9.04
C TYR A 391 -0.54 -14.43 9.63
N ARG A 392 0.00 -15.47 8.97
CA ARG A 392 -0.06 -16.86 9.47
C ARG A 392 0.53 -16.98 10.88
N LEU A 393 1.70 -16.38 11.11
CA LEU A 393 2.40 -16.38 12.40
C LEU A 393 1.62 -15.68 13.52
N LEU A 394 0.90 -14.61 13.19
CA LEU A 394 0.15 -13.83 14.19
C LEU A 394 -1.27 -14.34 14.44
N SER A 395 -1.84 -15.13 13.53
CA SER A 395 -3.23 -15.59 13.61
C SER A 395 -3.35 -17.01 14.15
N TYR A 396 -2.39 -17.89 13.84
CA TYR A 396 -2.40 -19.28 14.31
C TYR A 396 -1.49 -19.46 15.53
N HIS A 397 -2.05 -20.00 16.61
CA HIS A 397 -1.30 -20.39 17.81
C HIS A 397 -1.07 -21.89 17.75
N LYS A 398 0.19 -22.32 17.65
CA LYS A 398 0.53 -23.75 17.72
C LYS A 398 0.27 -24.27 19.13
N ALA A 399 -0.07 -25.54 19.26
CA ALA A 399 -0.21 -26.15 20.58
C ALA A 399 1.14 -26.15 21.32
N ASP A 400 1.12 -26.01 22.65
CA ASP A 400 2.35 -25.89 23.47
C ASP A 400 3.34 -27.05 23.26
N GLY A 401 2.86 -28.25 22.89
CA GLY A 401 3.68 -29.43 22.60
C GLY A 401 4.42 -29.38 21.25
N GLU A 402 4.09 -28.44 20.37
CA GLU A 402 4.71 -28.25 19.05
C GLU A 402 5.71 -27.09 19.01
N LEU A 403 5.86 -26.39 20.15
CA LEU A 403 6.77 -25.24 20.25
C LEU A 403 8.23 -25.70 20.33
N PRO A 404 9.18 -24.92 19.75
CA PRO A 404 10.60 -25.19 19.89
C PRO A 404 11.05 -25.19 21.37
N HIS A 405 11.97 -26.08 21.74
CA HIS A 405 12.47 -26.21 23.11
C HIS A 405 13.42 -25.10 23.59
N ASN A 406 13.66 -24.05 22.79
CA ASN A 406 14.56 -22.95 23.15
C ASN A 406 13.79 -21.79 23.81
N ALA A 407 13.63 -21.87 25.14
CA ALA A 407 12.92 -20.86 25.92
C ALA A 407 13.85 -19.74 26.41
N PHE A 408 14.03 -18.69 25.61
CA PHE A 408 14.64 -17.43 26.06
C PHE A 408 13.59 -16.51 26.68
N ASN A 409 14.01 -15.67 27.64
CA ASN A 409 13.20 -14.59 28.19
C ASN A 409 13.47 -13.30 27.43
N VAL A 410 12.48 -12.79 26.70
CA VAL A 410 12.60 -11.56 25.89
C VAL A 410 11.80 -10.44 26.54
N ALA A 411 12.42 -9.29 26.80
CA ALA A 411 11.71 -8.11 27.29
C ALA A 411 11.32 -7.17 26.15
N VAL A 412 10.08 -6.66 26.18
CA VAL A 412 9.54 -5.67 25.24
C VAL A 412 9.16 -4.41 25.99
N LEU A 413 9.58 -3.25 25.49
CA LEU A 413 9.25 -1.95 26.08
C LEU A 413 9.11 -0.84 25.04
N ASN A 414 8.30 0.16 25.40
CA ASN A 414 8.11 1.36 24.60
C ASN A 414 8.87 2.55 25.19
N VAL A 415 9.61 3.29 24.36
CA VAL A 415 10.44 4.42 24.82
C VAL A 415 10.27 5.63 23.91
N GLY A 416 10.15 6.82 24.50
CA GLY A 416 9.95 8.09 23.80
C GLY A 416 8.53 8.65 23.95
N ALA A 417 8.12 9.49 23.00
CA ALA A 417 6.74 9.97 22.93
C ALA A 417 5.82 8.87 22.34
N PRO A 418 4.52 8.85 22.68
CA PRO A 418 3.57 7.93 22.08
C PRO A 418 3.51 8.08 20.55
N ALA A 419 3.51 6.95 19.84
CA ALA A 419 3.32 6.91 18.39
C ALA A 419 2.24 5.87 18.05
N ALA A 420 1.35 6.20 17.11
CA ALA A 420 0.37 5.25 16.60
C ALA A 420 1.09 4.05 15.96
N GLY A 421 0.66 2.83 16.31
CA GLY A 421 1.29 1.58 15.86
C GLY A 421 2.23 0.93 16.88
N MET A 422 2.59 1.59 17.99
CA MET A 422 3.38 0.96 19.07
C MET A 422 2.69 -0.32 19.60
N ASN A 423 1.37 -0.28 19.82
CA ASN A 423 0.62 -1.44 20.30
C ASN A 423 0.59 -2.60 19.30
N GLY A 424 0.47 -2.29 18.00
CA GLY A 424 0.56 -3.29 16.93
C GLY A 424 1.94 -3.97 16.88
N ALA A 425 3.01 -3.19 17.06
CA ALA A 425 4.38 -3.71 17.14
C ALA A 425 4.60 -4.59 18.38
N VAL A 426 4.12 -4.17 19.56
CA VAL A 426 4.18 -4.99 20.79
C VAL A 426 3.39 -6.29 20.60
N ARG A 427 2.17 -6.23 20.05
CA ARG A 427 1.35 -7.42 19.76
C ARG A 427 2.11 -8.40 18.88
N SER A 428 2.73 -7.90 17.80
CA SER A 428 3.49 -8.73 16.88
C SER A 428 4.67 -9.41 17.59
N ALA A 429 5.48 -8.64 18.31
CA ALA A 429 6.64 -9.16 19.03
C ALA A 429 6.27 -10.22 20.07
N VAL A 430 5.20 -10.00 20.84
CA VAL A 430 4.72 -10.95 21.85
C VAL A 430 4.27 -12.25 21.19
N ARG A 431 3.44 -12.18 20.14
CA ARG A 431 2.93 -13.37 19.47
C ARG A 431 4.02 -14.17 18.76
N VAL A 432 4.94 -13.49 18.07
CA VAL A 432 6.08 -14.14 17.41
C VAL A 432 6.99 -14.79 18.46
N GLY A 433 7.32 -14.09 19.55
CA GLY A 433 8.14 -14.65 20.62
C GLY A 433 7.53 -15.92 21.22
N ILE A 434 6.24 -15.92 21.50
CA ILE A 434 5.52 -17.10 22.03
C ILE A 434 5.49 -18.23 20.99
N ALA A 435 5.25 -17.93 19.71
CA ALA A 435 5.22 -18.93 18.64
C ALA A 435 6.58 -19.62 18.42
N GLU A 436 7.68 -18.94 18.76
CA GLU A 436 9.04 -19.49 18.74
C GLU A 436 9.44 -20.17 20.07
N GLY A 437 8.52 -20.28 21.04
CA GLY A 437 8.74 -20.95 22.33
C GLY A 437 9.41 -20.07 23.40
N HIS A 438 9.51 -18.76 23.18
CA HIS A 438 10.11 -17.82 24.13
C HIS A 438 9.09 -17.33 25.17
N ARG A 439 9.58 -16.95 26.35
CA ARG A 439 8.79 -16.25 27.36
C ARG A 439 8.95 -14.75 27.16
N VAL A 440 7.84 -14.04 26.98
CA VAL A 440 7.88 -12.60 26.72
C VAL A 440 7.47 -11.82 27.96
N PHE A 441 8.26 -10.80 28.30
CA PHE A 441 8.04 -9.90 29.41
C PHE A 441 7.74 -8.49 28.89
N ALA A 442 6.63 -7.92 29.32
CA ALA A 442 6.29 -6.53 29.07
C ALA A 442 6.86 -5.65 30.19
N VAL A 443 7.59 -4.61 29.83
CA VAL A 443 8.08 -3.59 30.76
C VAL A 443 7.21 -2.34 30.61
N SER A 444 6.59 -1.92 31.70
CA SER A 444 5.74 -0.73 31.69
C SER A 444 6.55 0.56 31.72
N ASP A 445 6.00 1.65 31.16
CA ASP A 445 6.56 3.01 31.26
C ASP A 445 8.04 3.16 30.84
N GLY A 446 8.47 2.37 29.85
CA GLY A 446 9.83 2.42 29.29
C GLY A 446 10.92 2.15 30.33
N PHE A 447 12.04 2.86 30.22
CA PHE A 447 13.15 2.69 31.17
C PHE A 447 12.77 3.10 32.61
N GLU A 448 11.78 3.97 32.78
CA GLU A 448 11.30 4.40 34.09
C GLU A 448 10.65 3.25 34.87
N GLY A 449 9.73 2.52 34.25
CA GLY A 449 9.17 1.33 34.89
C GLY A 449 10.19 0.20 34.96
N PHE A 450 11.14 0.13 34.02
CA PHE A 450 12.22 -0.86 34.05
C PHE A 450 13.03 -0.76 35.36
N TYR A 451 13.61 0.39 35.69
CA TYR A 451 14.41 0.50 36.93
C TYR A 451 13.57 0.44 38.22
N LYS A 452 12.23 0.54 38.10
CA LYS A 452 11.28 0.33 39.20
C LYS A 452 10.80 -1.13 39.31
N GLY A 453 11.22 -2.02 38.41
CA GLY A 453 10.82 -3.42 38.40
C GLY A 453 9.37 -3.66 37.94
N GLN A 454 8.80 -2.76 37.14
CA GLN A 454 7.46 -2.91 36.56
C GLN A 454 7.51 -3.83 35.33
N ILE A 455 7.83 -5.10 35.57
CA ILE A 455 8.00 -6.12 34.55
C ILE A 455 6.99 -7.24 34.80
N LYS A 456 6.26 -7.64 33.77
CA LYS A 456 5.27 -8.72 33.87
C LYS A 456 5.33 -9.62 32.65
N GLU A 457 5.24 -10.93 32.87
CA GLU A 457 5.06 -11.89 31.79
C GLU A 457 3.73 -11.63 31.05
N ILE A 458 3.79 -11.57 29.73
CA ILE A 458 2.65 -11.28 28.86
C ILE A 458 2.34 -12.49 27.99
N LYS A 459 1.06 -12.84 27.89
CA LYS A 459 0.55 -14.02 27.18
C LYS A 459 -0.08 -13.65 25.83
N TRP A 460 -0.32 -14.67 25.01
CA TRP A 460 -0.93 -14.52 23.68
C TRP A 460 -2.26 -13.74 23.69
N GLY A 461 -3.13 -14.05 24.65
CA GLY A 461 -4.43 -13.42 24.81
C GLY A 461 -4.37 -11.96 25.31
N ASP A 462 -3.30 -11.59 26.03
CA ASP A 462 -3.18 -10.25 26.65
C ASP A 462 -3.03 -9.14 25.59
N VAL A 463 -2.46 -9.47 24.43
CA VAL A 463 -2.27 -8.55 23.30
C VAL A 463 -3.37 -8.65 22.23
N GLY A 464 -4.46 -9.36 22.52
CA GLY A 464 -5.63 -9.45 21.64
C GLY A 464 -6.28 -8.09 21.42
N GLY A 465 -6.51 -7.72 20.15
CA GLY A 465 -7.17 -6.46 19.79
C GLY A 465 -6.30 -5.21 19.83
N TRP A 466 -4.98 -5.35 20.04
CA TRP A 466 -4.05 -4.21 20.12
C TRP A 466 -3.70 -3.57 18.77
N THR A 467 -4.00 -4.23 17.64
CA THR A 467 -3.55 -3.80 16.30
C THR A 467 -4.02 -2.39 15.95
N GLY A 468 -5.30 -2.07 16.13
CA GLY A 468 -5.89 -0.76 15.82
C GLY A 468 -5.83 0.26 16.96
N GLN A 469 -5.16 -0.04 18.09
CA GLN A 469 -5.15 0.86 19.25
C GLN A 469 -4.03 1.90 19.15
N GLY A 470 -4.39 3.18 19.22
CA GLY A 470 -3.44 4.28 19.29
C GLY A 470 -2.67 4.37 20.62
N GLY A 471 -1.61 5.18 20.66
CA GLY A 471 -0.81 5.40 21.86
C GLY A 471 0.06 4.20 22.28
N SER A 472 0.27 4.02 23.59
CA SER A 472 1.05 2.92 24.17
C SER A 472 0.32 2.33 25.38
N LEU A 473 -0.15 1.09 25.27
CA LEU A 473 -0.80 0.34 26.36
C LEU A 473 0.18 -0.13 27.43
N LEU A 474 1.45 -0.32 27.07
CA LEU A 474 2.52 -0.55 28.04
C LEU A 474 2.91 0.72 28.82
N GLY A 475 2.47 1.90 28.37
CA GLY A 475 3.06 3.17 28.78
C GLY A 475 4.36 3.45 28.03
N THR A 476 4.76 4.71 27.95
CA THR A 476 6.02 5.12 27.31
C THR A 476 6.50 6.42 27.93
N LYS A 477 7.81 6.57 28.06
CA LYS A 477 8.48 7.73 28.67
C LYS A 477 9.73 8.09 27.90
N ARG A 478 10.10 9.37 27.95
CA ARG A 478 11.36 9.90 27.38
C ARG A 478 12.57 9.71 28.29
N THR A 479 12.38 9.11 29.46
CA THR A 479 13.42 8.90 30.47
C THR A 479 14.51 7.98 29.93
N LEU A 480 15.78 8.41 30.03
CA LEU A 480 16.95 7.64 29.60
C LEU A 480 17.48 6.73 30.74
N PRO A 481 18.13 5.60 30.42
CA PRO A 481 18.58 4.63 31.41
C PRO A 481 19.85 5.03 32.18
N GLY A 482 20.64 5.99 31.68
CA GLY A 482 22.00 6.27 32.16
C GLY A 482 22.16 6.56 33.66
N LYS A 483 21.14 7.14 34.32
CA LYS A 483 21.17 7.41 35.77
C LYS A 483 20.83 6.20 36.66
N HIS A 484 20.31 5.12 36.07
CA HIS A 484 19.75 3.98 36.78
C HIS A 484 20.20 2.63 36.19
N LEU A 485 21.38 2.61 35.55
CA LEU A 485 21.93 1.41 34.91
C LEU A 485 22.08 0.23 35.88
N ASP A 486 22.53 0.49 37.10
CA ASP A 486 22.66 -0.48 38.18
C ASP A 486 21.33 -1.21 38.45
N LYS A 487 20.24 -0.45 38.56
CA LYS A 487 18.90 -0.98 38.83
C LYS A 487 18.33 -1.73 37.64
N ILE A 488 18.57 -1.25 36.42
CA ILE A 488 18.11 -1.95 35.21
C ILE A 488 18.83 -3.30 35.09
N ALA A 489 20.16 -3.33 35.32
CA ALA A 489 20.92 -4.57 35.34
C ALA A 489 20.41 -5.55 36.41
N GLU A 490 20.10 -5.06 37.62
CA GLU A 490 19.48 -5.87 38.67
C GLU A 490 18.15 -6.49 38.21
N GLN A 491 17.28 -5.71 37.57
CA GLN A 491 15.98 -6.20 37.08
C GLN A 491 16.12 -7.23 35.95
N MET A 492 17.09 -7.03 35.05
CA MET A 492 17.42 -8.01 34.01
C MET A 492 17.91 -9.33 34.62
N ARG A 493 18.69 -9.27 35.70
CA ARG A 493 19.14 -10.47 36.43
C ARG A 493 17.98 -11.19 37.12
N ILE A 494 17.11 -10.45 37.83
CA ILE A 494 15.96 -11.01 38.55
C ILE A 494 15.02 -11.77 37.59
N HIS A 495 14.74 -11.20 36.42
CA HIS A 495 13.83 -11.79 35.43
C HIS A 495 14.56 -12.67 34.40
N ASN A 496 15.87 -12.86 34.55
CA ASN A 496 16.74 -13.60 33.63
C ASN A 496 16.54 -13.19 32.15
N ILE A 497 16.49 -11.89 31.87
CA ILE A 497 16.23 -11.36 30.52
C ILE A 497 17.40 -11.69 29.60
N ASN A 498 17.12 -12.39 28.49
CA ASN A 498 18.10 -12.84 27.51
C ASN A 498 18.15 -11.98 26.24
N ALA A 499 17.13 -11.15 25.99
CA ALA A 499 17.12 -10.19 24.89
C ALA A 499 16.17 -9.02 25.17
N LEU A 500 16.42 -7.88 24.53
CA LEU A 500 15.61 -6.66 24.65
C LEU A 500 15.11 -6.19 23.28
N LEU A 501 13.81 -5.97 23.15
CA LEU A 501 13.19 -5.30 22.02
C LEU A 501 12.63 -3.94 22.48
N VAL A 502 13.20 -2.86 21.96
CA VAL A 502 12.78 -1.49 22.25
C VAL A 502 12.00 -0.93 21.08
N ILE A 503 10.75 -0.52 21.28
CA ILE A 503 9.94 0.15 20.27
C ILE A 503 9.87 1.63 20.63
N GLY A 504 10.42 2.51 19.80
CA GLY A 504 10.52 3.90 20.25
C GLY A 504 11.19 4.92 19.35
N GLY A 505 11.27 6.12 19.89
CA GLY A 505 11.82 7.30 19.22
C GLY A 505 13.33 7.48 19.44
N PHE A 506 13.81 8.72 19.33
CA PHE A 506 15.22 9.04 19.46
C PHE A 506 15.75 8.70 20.86
N GLU A 507 14.92 8.81 21.89
CA GLU A 507 15.25 8.42 23.26
C GLU A 507 15.52 6.91 23.39
N ALA A 508 14.87 6.06 22.58
CA ALA A 508 15.18 4.63 22.53
C ALA A 508 16.57 4.38 21.94
N TYR A 509 16.90 5.08 20.85
CA TYR A 509 18.21 5.00 20.20
C TYR A 509 19.33 5.40 21.16
N VAL A 510 19.18 6.55 21.83
CA VAL A 510 20.16 7.02 22.82
C VAL A 510 20.22 6.06 24.01
N GLY A 511 19.09 5.57 24.52
CA GLY A 511 19.07 4.63 25.63
C GLY A 511 19.81 3.33 25.33
N LEU A 512 19.68 2.79 24.11
CA LEU A 512 20.45 1.61 23.69
C LEU A 512 21.95 1.88 23.56
N LEU A 513 22.35 3.08 23.14
CA LEU A 513 23.77 3.47 23.13
C LEU A 513 24.35 3.54 24.56
N GLU A 514 23.57 4.07 25.51
CA GLU A 514 23.96 4.09 26.93
C GLU A 514 24.11 2.68 27.51
N LEU A 515 23.14 1.78 27.25
CA LEU A 515 23.23 0.38 27.67
C LEU A 515 24.41 -0.35 27.02
N SER A 516 24.65 -0.11 25.72
CA SER A 516 25.79 -0.68 24.99
C SER A 516 27.12 -0.24 25.59
N SER A 517 27.27 1.06 25.89
CA SER A 517 28.47 1.62 26.51
C SER A 517 28.70 1.12 27.95
N ALA A 518 27.65 0.59 28.60
CA ALA A 518 27.71 0.07 29.95
C ALA A 518 28.00 -1.44 30.03
N ARG A 519 28.14 -2.14 28.89
CA ARG A 519 28.42 -3.59 28.83
C ARG A 519 29.68 -4.02 29.57
N ASP A 520 30.72 -3.19 29.57
CA ASP A 520 31.97 -3.48 30.30
C ASP A 520 31.79 -3.50 31.82
N LYS A 521 30.72 -2.86 32.33
CA LYS A 521 30.43 -2.75 33.76
C LYS A 521 29.35 -3.71 34.23
N TYR A 522 28.40 -4.05 33.37
CA TYR A 522 27.25 -4.89 33.68
C TYR A 522 27.09 -6.00 32.64
N ASN A 523 27.41 -7.22 33.04
CA ASN A 523 27.30 -8.41 32.18
C ASN A 523 25.85 -8.65 31.71
N GLU A 524 24.86 -8.17 32.46
CA GLU A 524 23.44 -8.28 32.11
C GLU A 524 23.10 -7.54 30.82
N PHE A 525 23.87 -6.53 30.43
CA PHE A 525 23.70 -5.82 29.16
C PHE A 525 24.38 -6.54 27.98
N CYS A 526 25.12 -7.62 28.22
CA CYS A 526 25.76 -8.43 27.17
C CYS A 526 24.76 -9.40 26.51
N VAL A 527 23.55 -8.91 26.24
CA VAL A 527 22.47 -9.61 25.53
C VAL A 527 22.15 -8.90 24.21
N PRO A 528 21.52 -9.57 23.24
CA PRO A 528 20.99 -8.92 22.05
C PRO A 528 19.97 -7.84 22.42
N MET A 529 20.18 -6.64 21.88
CA MET A 529 19.23 -5.53 22.00
C MET A 529 18.93 -5.00 20.61
N VAL A 530 17.64 -4.90 20.27
CA VAL A 530 17.19 -4.41 18.97
C VAL A 530 16.14 -3.31 19.15
N MET A 531 16.16 -2.35 18.24
CA MET A 531 15.21 -1.24 18.21
C MET A 531 14.32 -1.32 16.98
N VAL A 532 13.04 -1.04 17.16
CA VAL A 532 12.11 -0.73 16.08
C VAL A 532 11.75 0.77 16.16
N PRO A 533 11.98 1.56 15.11
CA PRO A 533 11.73 3.00 15.12
C PRO A 533 10.23 3.30 15.15
N ALA A 534 9.78 3.99 16.20
CA ALA A 534 8.40 4.44 16.40
C ALA A 534 8.37 5.89 16.88
N THR A 535 8.01 6.79 15.97
CA THR A 535 7.91 8.24 16.21
C THR A 535 7.15 8.89 15.06
N VAL A 536 6.41 9.96 15.35
CA VAL A 536 5.76 10.78 14.31
C VAL A 536 6.78 11.64 13.54
N SER A 537 7.95 11.88 14.12
CA SER A 537 8.95 12.81 13.58
C SER A 537 9.83 12.21 12.48
N ASN A 538 9.83 10.88 12.32
CA ASN A 538 10.71 10.16 11.40
C ASN A 538 12.19 10.59 11.46
N ASN A 539 12.73 10.71 12.67
CA ASN A 539 14.05 11.28 12.94
C ASN A 539 15.05 10.25 13.49
N ILE A 540 14.84 8.95 13.23
CA ILE A 540 15.68 7.88 13.77
C ILE A 540 16.79 7.55 12.77
N PRO A 541 18.08 7.68 13.15
CA PRO A 541 19.18 7.28 12.29
C PRO A 541 19.09 5.80 11.91
N GLY A 542 19.32 5.49 10.62
CA GLY A 542 19.36 4.12 10.11
C GLY A 542 18.02 3.56 9.60
N SER A 543 16.94 4.35 9.64
CA SER A 543 15.66 3.99 9.03
C SER A 543 15.08 5.17 8.25
N ASP A 544 14.60 4.92 7.03
CA ASP A 544 13.93 5.93 6.20
C ASP A 544 12.49 6.20 6.67
N LEU A 545 11.93 5.28 7.45
CA LEU A 545 10.55 5.33 7.95
C LEU A 545 10.50 4.98 9.43
N SER A 546 9.53 5.54 10.14
CA SER A 546 9.21 5.20 11.52
C SER A 546 7.72 4.96 11.70
N ILE A 547 7.38 4.00 12.57
CA ILE A 547 6.00 3.71 12.94
C ILE A 547 5.34 4.97 13.52
N GLY A 548 4.18 5.33 12.98
CA GLY A 548 3.38 6.50 13.38
C GLY A 548 3.57 7.74 12.50
N ALA A 549 4.59 7.80 11.65
CA ALA A 549 4.79 8.93 10.74
C ALA A 549 3.67 9.06 9.71
N ASP A 550 3.22 7.94 9.12
CA ASP A 550 2.11 7.93 8.16
C ASP A 550 0.78 8.39 8.79
N THR A 551 0.47 7.93 10.01
CA THR A 551 -0.71 8.40 10.76
C THR A 551 -0.66 9.91 10.98
N ALA A 552 0.51 10.46 11.32
CA ALA A 552 0.67 11.90 11.48
C ALA A 552 0.51 12.66 10.15
N LEU A 553 1.03 12.12 9.03
CA LEU A 553 0.85 12.70 7.70
C LEU A 553 -0.62 12.72 7.27
N ASN A 554 -1.37 11.65 7.51
CA ASN A 554 -2.80 11.61 7.23
C ASN A 554 -3.56 12.63 8.09
N ALA A 555 -3.25 12.74 9.39
CA ALA A 555 -3.86 13.76 10.25
C ALA A 555 -3.57 15.21 9.77
N ILE A 556 -2.32 15.50 9.36
CA ILE A 556 -1.94 16.79 8.77
C ILE A 556 -2.72 17.03 7.47
N THR A 557 -2.83 16.00 6.64
CA THR A 557 -3.51 16.06 5.35
C THR A 557 -4.98 16.38 5.53
N ASP A 558 -5.67 15.71 6.46
CA ASP A 558 -7.09 15.94 6.74
C ASP A 558 -7.34 17.35 7.27
N VAL A 559 -6.53 17.82 8.22
CA VAL A 559 -6.63 19.19 8.76
C VAL A 559 -6.38 20.23 7.66
N SER A 560 -5.39 20.00 6.80
CA SER A 560 -5.08 20.91 5.69
C SER A 560 -6.22 20.99 4.68
N VAL A 561 -6.84 19.84 4.36
CA VAL A 561 -7.99 19.77 3.47
C VAL A 561 -9.21 20.47 4.08
N ALA A 562 -9.47 20.25 5.38
CA ALA A 562 -10.55 20.94 6.09
C ALA A 562 -10.32 22.46 6.14
N ALA A 563 -9.08 22.91 6.36
CA ALA A 563 -8.72 24.32 6.32
C ALA A 563 -8.99 24.93 4.93
N LEU A 564 -8.58 24.25 3.85
CA LEU A 564 -8.85 24.68 2.48
C LEU A 564 -10.36 24.84 2.20
N TYR A 565 -11.20 23.89 2.64
CA TYR A 565 -12.65 23.97 2.45
C TYR A 565 -13.35 24.98 3.37
N SER A 566 -12.72 25.38 4.48
CA SER A 566 -13.29 26.37 5.39
C SER A 566 -13.08 27.82 4.94
N GLN A 567 -12.22 28.07 3.95
CA GLN A 567 -12.06 29.42 3.40
C GLN A 567 -13.31 29.84 2.63
N PRO A 568 -13.93 30.98 2.99
CA PRO A 568 -14.98 31.56 2.16
C PRO A 568 -14.37 31.99 0.83
N ALA A 569 -15.02 31.66 -0.30
CA ALA A 569 -14.55 31.95 -1.65
C ALA A 569 -14.25 33.44 -1.97
N ARG A 570 -14.56 34.36 -1.04
CA ARG A 570 -14.35 35.81 -1.17
C ARG A 570 -13.08 36.34 -0.50
N TYR A 571 -12.29 35.51 0.19
CA TYR A 571 -11.08 35.95 0.90
C TYR A 571 -9.81 35.38 0.28
N HIS A 572 -8.84 36.25 -0.02
CA HIS A 572 -7.46 35.88 -0.34
C HIS A 572 -6.71 35.61 0.97
N GLY A 573 -6.92 34.43 1.56
CA GLY A 573 -6.31 34.03 2.82
C GLY A 573 -5.13 33.07 2.63
N VAL A 574 -4.10 33.20 3.45
CA VAL A 574 -2.98 32.25 3.55
C VAL A 574 -3.01 31.61 4.94
N PHE A 575 -2.88 30.29 5.02
CA PHE A 575 -2.69 29.56 6.27
C PHE A 575 -1.19 29.35 6.52
N VAL A 576 -0.75 29.52 7.78
CA VAL A 576 0.62 29.29 8.24
C VAL A 576 0.64 28.14 9.22
#